data_AF-A0A1Q9JGG1-F1
#
_entry.id   AF-A0A1Q9JGG1-F1
#
_cell.length_a   1.000
_cell.length_b   1.000
_cell.length_c   1.000
_cell.angle_alpha   90.00
_cell.angle_beta   90.00
_cell.angle_gamma   90.00
#
_symmetry.space_group_name_H-M   'P 1'
#
loop_
_entity.id
_entity.type
_entity.pdbx_description
1 polymer ?
#
loop_
_entity_poly.entity_id
_entity_poly.type
_entity_poly.pdbx_seq_one_letter_code
_entity_poly.pdbx_strand_id
1 'polypeptide(L)'
;MITTIKISDDHSVEIDTSVNWLMIYKNQFGHDIMQDLIPLIDTLIDLVNADGEIDFKGLSENTSAYMIEASTVPQILWALARNANDVGAPESFFKWMDSFPLDIILPGMLEPILTSFVSEKNRQRLLEMFQSINPEA
;
A
#
# COMPACT_ATOMS: atom_id res chain seq x y z
N MET A 1 -13.25 3.49 3.28
CA MET A 1 -13.28 4.92 2.89
C MET A 1 -12.91 4.94 1.42
N ILE A 2 -13.68 5.65 0.60
CA ILE A 2 -13.40 5.72 -0.84
C ILE A 2 -12.42 6.86 -1.10
N THR A 3 -11.36 6.58 -1.86
CA THR A 3 -10.34 7.56 -2.25
C THR A 3 -9.89 7.27 -3.68
N THR A 4 -9.50 8.31 -4.42
CA THR A 4 -9.02 8.18 -5.79
C THR A 4 -7.53 8.47 -5.84
N ILE A 5 -6.74 7.52 -6.32
CA ILE A 5 -5.31 7.68 -6.58
C ILE A 5 -5.16 8.13 -8.03
N LYS A 6 -4.64 9.35 -8.26
CA LYS A 6 -4.31 9.83 -9.60
C LYS A 6 -2.94 9.27 -10.01
N ILE A 7 -2.92 8.43 -11.05
CA ILE A 7 -1.70 7.75 -11.51
C ILE A 7 -1.05 8.50 -12.67
N SER A 8 -1.87 9.03 -13.58
CA SER A 8 -1.44 9.93 -14.66
C SER A 8 -2.57 10.91 -14.99
N ASP A 9 -2.42 11.73 -16.02
CA ASP A 9 -3.48 12.67 -16.43
C ASP A 9 -4.75 11.96 -16.91
N ASP A 10 -4.60 10.78 -17.51
CA ASP A 10 -5.71 10.03 -18.09
C ASP A 10 -6.13 8.81 -17.26
N HIS A 11 -5.38 8.46 -16.20
CA HIS A 11 -5.64 7.27 -15.39
C HIS A 11 -5.69 7.59 -13.90
N SER A 12 -6.77 7.14 -13.27
CA SER A 12 -6.94 7.12 -11.83
C SER A 12 -7.52 5.79 -11.38
N VAL A 13 -7.24 5.41 -10.14
CA VAL A 13 -7.79 4.21 -9.52
C VAL A 13 -8.56 4.63 -8.29
N GLU A 14 -9.84 4.29 -8.24
CA GLU A 14 -10.64 4.41 -7.03
C GLU A 14 -10.41 3.19 -6.14
N ILE A 15 -10.15 3.44 -4.86
CA ILE A 15 -9.91 2.44 -3.83
C ILE A 15 -10.94 2.58 -2.72
N ASP A 16 -11.36 1.47 -2.12
CA ASP A 16 -12.16 1.48 -0.88
C ASP A 16 -11.50 0.67 0.22
N THR A 17 -11.15 1.34 1.31
CA THR A 17 -10.56 0.74 2.51
C THR A 17 -11.58 0.22 3.52
N SER A 18 -12.87 0.15 3.17
CA SER A 18 -13.86 -0.54 4.01
C SER A 18 -13.47 -2.01 4.20
N VAL A 19 -13.76 -2.57 5.38
CA VAL A 19 -13.23 -3.88 5.85
C VAL A 19 -13.33 -5.06 4.86
N ASN A 20 -14.24 -5.01 3.89
CA ASN A 20 -14.46 -6.08 2.92
C ASN A 20 -13.27 -6.34 1.98
N TRP A 21 -12.40 -5.36 1.73
CA TRP A 21 -11.20 -5.57 0.91
C TRP A 21 -10.28 -6.67 1.47
N LEU A 22 -10.30 -6.88 2.79
CA LEU A 22 -9.59 -7.96 3.48
C LEU A 22 -10.06 -9.34 3.03
N MET A 23 -11.37 -9.49 2.91
CA MET A 23 -12.00 -10.73 2.48
C MET A 23 -11.73 -10.95 0.99
N ILE A 24 -11.78 -9.88 0.19
CA ILE A 24 -11.42 -9.93 -1.23
C ILE A 24 -9.97 -10.41 -1.39
N TYR A 25 -9.03 -9.81 -0.68
CA TYR A 25 -7.61 -10.17 -0.72
C TYR A 25 -7.40 -11.64 -0.37
N LYS A 26 -7.92 -12.05 0.79
CA LYS A 26 -7.78 -13.43 1.27
C LYS A 26 -8.38 -14.47 0.33
N ASN A 27 -9.55 -14.18 -0.23
CA ASN A 27 -10.21 -15.10 -1.17
C ASN A 27 -9.45 -15.23 -2.49
N GLN A 28 -8.80 -14.16 -2.95
CA GLN A 28 -8.04 -14.17 -4.20
C GLN A 28 -6.65 -14.80 -4.05
N PHE A 29 -5.93 -14.48 -2.97
CA PHE A 29 -4.50 -14.82 -2.81
C PHE A 29 -4.26 -15.94 -1.79
N GLY A 30 -5.30 -16.42 -1.11
CA GLY A 30 -5.27 -17.64 -0.30
C GLY A 30 -4.66 -17.49 1.09
N HIS A 31 -4.27 -16.28 1.51
CA HIS A 31 -3.69 -16.00 2.82
C HIS A 31 -4.19 -14.67 3.39
N ASP A 32 -3.90 -14.43 4.67
CA ASP A 32 -4.32 -13.21 5.35
C ASP A 32 -3.41 -12.04 4.98
N ILE A 33 -3.98 -10.88 4.65
CA ILE A 33 -3.21 -9.70 4.25
C ILE A 33 -2.18 -9.26 5.29
N MET A 34 -2.41 -9.55 6.58
CA MET A 34 -1.47 -9.16 7.63
C MET A 34 -0.11 -9.83 7.46
N GLN A 35 -0.05 -10.96 6.74
CA GLN A 35 1.21 -11.62 6.40
C GLN A 35 2.08 -10.80 5.46
N ASP A 36 1.48 -9.95 4.61
CA ASP A 36 2.22 -9.09 3.67
C ASP A 36 2.31 -7.65 4.16
N LEU A 37 1.24 -7.15 4.80
CA LEU A 37 1.16 -5.78 5.26
C LEU A 37 2.15 -5.48 6.39
N ILE A 38 2.39 -6.45 7.30
CA ILE A 38 3.37 -6.26 8.39
C ILE A 38 4.79 -6.13 7.83
N PRO A 39 5.32 -7.08 7.03
CA PRO A 39 6.64 -6.92 6.43
C PRO A 39 6.77 -5.66 5.57
N LEU A 40 5.72 -5.28 4.84
CA LEU A 40 5.69 -4.05 4.06
C LEU A 40 5.84 -2.80 4.93
N ILE A 41 5.07 -2.69 6.01
CA ILE A 41 5.16 -1.55 6.93
C ILE A 41 6.53 -1.52 7.62
N ASP A 42 7.01 -2.67 8.12
CA ASP A 42 8.33 -2.76 8.76
C ASP A 42 9.46 -2.33 7.81
N THR A 43 9.39 -2.77 6.55
CA THR A 43 10.35 -2.38 5.51
C THR A 43 10.29 -0.89 5.20
N LEU A 44 9.09 -0.30 5.17
CA LEU A 44 8.93 1.13 4.94
C LEU A 44 9.42 1.99 6.10
N ILE A 45 9.26 1.53 7.34
CA ILE A 45 9.80 2.21 8.52
C ILE A 45 11.33 2.21 8.49
N ASP A 46 11.94 1.08 8.16
CA ASP A 46 13.40 0.95 8.12
C ASP A 46 14.05 1.60 6.89
N LEU A 47 13.26 1.79 5.82
CA LEU A 47 13.68 2.49 4.62
C LEU A 47 13.85 3.99 4.82
N VAL A 48 13.32 4.55 5.90
CA VAL A 48 13.39 5.98 6.11
C VAL A 48 14.31 6.31 7.27
N ASN A 49 15.32 7.12 6.98
CA ASN A 49 16.24 7.60 7.98
C ASN A 49 15.59 8.68 8.87
N ALA A 50 16.30 9.09 9.94
CA ALA A 50 15.81 10.08 10.89
C ALA A 50 15.50 11.46 10.29
N ASP A 51 16.01 11.73 9.08
CA ASP A 51 15.82 12.98 8.33
C ASP A 51 14.68 12.88 7.30
N GLY A 52 13.98 11.74 7.23
CA GLY A 52 12.85 11.54 6.32
C GLY A 52 13.24 11.09 4.91
N GLU A 53 14.52 10.85 4.63
CA GLU A 53 14.98 10.41 3.31
C GLU A 53 14.95 8.87 3.17
N ILE A 54 14.66 8.40 1.96
CA ILE A 54 14.67 6.97 1.63
C ILE A 54 16.12 6.47 1.56
N ASP A 55 16.56 5.69 2.54
CA ASP A 55 17.85 5.01 2.56
C ASP A 55 17.72 3.53 2.17
N PHE A 56 17.92 3.26 0.88
CA PHE A 56 17.92 1.90 0.33
C PHE A 56 19.04 0.99 0.88
N LYS A 57 20.05 1.50 1.61
CA LYS A 57 21.04 0.64 2.27
C LYS A 57 20.41 -0.17 3.41
N GLY A 58 19.40 0.39 4.08
CA GLY A 58 18.64 -0.28 5.13
C GLY A 58 17.91 -1.55 4.65
N LEU A 59 17.57 -1.65 3.36
CA LEU A 59 16.94 -2.85 2.79
C LEU A 59 17.80 -4.10 2.87
N SER A 60 19.13 -3.95 2.78
CA SER A 60 20.03 -5.10 2.79
C SER A 60 20.18 -5.73 4.17
N GLU A 61 19.85 -4.98 5.22
CA GLU A 61 19.92 -5.42 6.61
C GLU A 61 18.52 -5.79 7.17
N ASN A 62 17.45 -5.39 6.48
CA ASN A 62 16.08 -5.69 6.87
C ASN A 62 15.65 -7.10 6.44
N THR A 63 15.56 -8.01 7.40
CA THR A 63 15.12 -9.39 7.15
C THR A 63 13.69 -9.49 6.64
N SER A 64 12.84 -8.52 6.96
CA SER A 64 11.44 -8.45 6.53
C SER A 64 11.32 -8.04 5.05
N ALA A 65 12.28 -7.30 4.50
CA ALA A 65 12.29 -6.91 3.08
C ALA A 65 12.36 -8.14 2.15
N TYR A 66 13.06 -9.21 2.57
CA TYR A 66 13.11 -10.47 1.84
C TYR A 66 11.79 -11.26 1.85
N MET A 67 10.86 -10.91 2.74
CA MET A 67 9.54 -11.53 2.82
C MET A 67 8.52 -10.84 1.92
N ILE A 68 8.84 -9.68 1.35
CA ILE A 68 7.95 -8.94 0.45
C ILE A 68 8.12 -9.47 -0.97
N GLU A 69 7.04 -10.03 -1.52
CA GLU A 69 6.99 -10.33 -2.95
C GLU A 69 6.80 -9.06 -3.76
N ALA A 70 7.39 -8.99 -4.96
CA ALA A 70 7.19 -7.85 -5.88
C ALA A 70 5.71 -7.62 -6.24
N SER A 71 4.87 -8.65 -6.13
CA SER A 71 3.43 -8.62 -6.35
C SER A 71 2.62 -8.05 -5.17
N THR A 72 3.21 -7.87 -3.99
CA THR A 72 2.49 -7.46 -2.77
C THR A 72 1.69 -6.18 -2.96
N VAL A 73 2.36 -5.10 -3.40
CA VAL A 73 1.72 -3.80 -3.59
C VAL A 73 0.66 -3.83 -4.72
N PRO A 74 0.92 -4.44 -5.88
CA PRO A 74 -0.12 -4.70 -6.88
C PRO A 74 -1.33 -5.47 -6.33
N GLN A 75 -1.13 -6.53 -5.56
CA GLN A 75 -2.23 -7.33 -5.01
C GLN A 75 -3.10 -6.53 -4.03
N ILE A 76 -2.47 -5.69 -3.20
CA ILE A 76 -3.17 -4.76 -2.30
C ILE A 76 -3.98 -3.74 -3.10
N LEU A 77 -3.37 -3.09 -4.11
CA LEU A 77 -4.05 -2.12 -4.97
C LEU A 77 -5.27 -2.74 -5.65
N TRP A 78 -5.12 -3.94 -6.21
CA TRP A 78 -6.22 -4.64 -6.85
C TRP A 78 -7.34 -4.96 -5.86
N ALA A 79 -7.03 -5.47 -4.66
CA ALA A 79 -8.05 -5.82 -3.67
C ALA A 79 -8.85 -4.59 -3.22
N LEU A 80 -8.17 -3.45 -3.02
CA LEU A 80 -8.80 -2.18 -2.70
C LEU A 80 -9.66 -1.63 -3.85
N ALA A 81 -9.16 -1.70 -5.08
CA ALA A 81 -9.90 -1.27 -6.27
C ALA A 81 -11.12 -2.16 -6.53
N ARG A 82 -10.98 -3.47 -6.28
CA ARG A 82 -12.05 -4.47 -6.37
C ARG A 82 -13.13 -4.25 -5.32
N ASN A 83 -12.76 -3.70 -4.17
CA ASN A 83 -13.71 -3.35 -3.12
C ASN A 83 -14.52 -2.10 -3.49
N ALA A 84 -13.92 -1.16 -4.23
CA ALA A 84 -14.63 0.02 -4.74
C ALA A 84 -15.49 -0.29 -5.97
N ASN A 85 -14.96 -1.09 -6.91
CA ASN A 85 -15.52 -1.26 -8.25
C ASN A 85 -15.35 -2.70 -8.78
N ASP A 86 -16.13 -3.07 -9.80
CA ASP A 86 -15.96 -4.34 -10.51
C ASP A 86 -14.80 -4.28 -11.51
N VAL A 87 -13.57 -4.41 -11.03
CA VAL A 87 -12.34 -4.23 -11.83
C VAL A 87 -11.81 -5.50 -12.50
N GLY A 88 -12.62 -6.57 -12.54
CA GLY A 88 -12.19 -7.89 -13.04
C GLY A 88 -11.11 -8.56 -12.18
N ALA A 89 -10.42 -9.54 -12.78
CA ALA A 89 -9.33 -10.30 -12.14
C ALA A 89 -8.00 -9.52 -12.17
N PRO A 90 -7.04 -9.82 -11.28
CA PRO A 90 -5.77 -9.07 -11.18
C PRO A 90 -5.02 -8.96 -12.51
N GLU A 91 -4.94 -10.05 -13.28
CA GLU A 91 -4.19 -10.13 -14.54
C GLU A 91 -4.83 -9.28 -15.64
N SER A 92 -6.14 -9.05 -15.57
CA SER A 92 -6.84 -8.14 -16.47
C SER A 92 -6.75 -6.69 -16.02
N PHE A 93 -6.77 -6.46 -14.70
CA PHE A 93 -6.78 -5.13 -14.12
C PHE A 93 -5.51 -4.34 -14.45
N PHE A 94 -4.34 -4.99 -14.47
CA PHE A 94 -3.07 -4.30 -14.70
C PHE A 94 -2.67 -4.14 -16.17
N LYS A 95 -3.48 -4.61 -17.13
CA LYS A 95 -3.11 -4.58 -18.57
C LYS A 95 -2.90 -3.19 -19.16
N TRP A 96 -3.46 -2.16 -18.54
CA TRP A 96 -3.31 -0.78 -18.97
C TRP A 96 -2.00 -0.15 -18.48
N MET A 97 -1.28 -0.81 -17.56
CA MET A 97 -0.01 -0.35 -17.02
C MET A 97 1.17 -1.02 -17.74
N ASP A 98 1.97 -0.23 -18.45
CA ASP A 98 3.27 -0.71 -18.98
C ASP A 98 4.34 -0.81 -17.87
N SER A 99 4.24 0.04 -16.85
CA SER A 99 5.07 0.03 -15.64
C SER A 99 4.19 0.29 -14.42
N PHE A 100 4.59 -0.23 -13.26
CA PHE A 100 3.89 -0.02 -12.00
C PHE A 100 4.49 1.19 -11.25
N PRO A 101 3.83 2.35 -11.19
CA PRO A 101 4.36 3.56 -10.55
C PRO A 101 4.24 3.46 -9.03
N LEU A 102 5.17 2.69 -8.44
CA LEU A 102 5.18 2.36 -7.02
C LEU A 102 5.27 3.62 -6.14
N ASP A 103 6.03 4.61 -6.58
CA ASP A 103 6.24 5.91 -5.93
C ASP A 103 4.95 6.73 -5.79
N ILE A 104 3.97 6.54 -6.67
CA ILE A 104 2.68 7.22 -6.63
C ILE A 104 1.64 6.37 -5.89
N ILE A 105 1.58 5.08 -6.23
CA ILE A 105 0.55 4.16 -5.74
C ILE A 105 0.71 3.88 -4.25
N LEU A 106 1.94 3.64 -3.79
CA LEU A 106 2.18 3.21 -2.42
C LEU A 106 1.79 4.30 -1.40
N PRO A 107 2.19 5.57 -1.53
CA PRO A 107 1.71 6.64 -0.64
C PRO A 107 0.18 6.79 -0.68
N GLY A 108 -0.42 6.73 -1.88
CA GLY A 108 -1.87 6.89 -2.06
C GLY A 108 -2.73 5.81 -1.39
N MET A 109 -2.16 4.63 -1.12
CA MET A 109 -2.87 3.55 -0.43
C MET A 109 -2.57 3.49 1.07
N LEU A 110 -1.33 3.77 1.49
CA LEU A 110 -0.88 3.56 2.86
C LEU A 110 -1.67 4.38 3.87
N GLU A 111 -1.85 5.68 3.64
CA GLU A 111 -2.59 6.54 4.57
C GLU A 111 -4.06 6.06 4.74
N PRO A 112 -4.83 5.80 3.68
CA PRO A 112 -6.17 5.22 3.78
C PRO A 112 -6.21 3.87 4.49
N ILE A 113 -5.23 2.98 4.22
CA ILE A 113 -5.12 1.67 4.87
C ILE A 113 -4.89 1.90 6.37
N LEU A 114 -3.83 2.58 6.77
CA LEU A 114 -3.50 2.80 8.18
C LEU A 114 -4.65 3.45 8.96
N THR A 115 -5.37 4.37 8.32
CA THR A 115 -6.56 4.98 8.90
C THR A 115 -7.70 4.00 9.17
N SER A 116 -7.79 2.93 8.37
CA SER A 116 -8.79 1.86 8.52
C SER A 116 -8.38 0.73 9.46
N PHE A 117 -7.08 0.45 9.64
CA PHE A 117 -6.58 -0.65 10.50
C PHE A 117 -6.24 -0.24 11.91
N VAL A 118 -5.89 1.02 12.10
CA VAL A 118 -5.23 1.45 13.32
C VAL A 118 -6.19 2.35 14.10
N SER A 119 -6.35 2.04 15.38
CA SER A 119 -7.13 2.91 16.28
C SER A 119 -6.61 4.33 16.23
N GLU A 120 -7.50 5.32 16.38
CA GLU A 120 -7.19 6.76 16.37
C GLU A 120 -5.83 7.11 17.02
N LYS A 121 -5.58 6.51 18.20
CA LYS A 121 -4.38 6.71 19.00
C LYS A 121 -3.09 6.18 18.34
N ASN A 122 -3.14 4.99 17.76
CA ASN A 122 -1.98 4.39 17.10
C ASN A 122 -1.83 4.93 15.66
N ARG A 123 -2.91 5.40 15.05
CA ARG A 123 -2.94 6.03 13.73
C ARG A 123 -2.13 7.32 13.75
N GLN A 124 -2.36 8.18 14.75
CA GLN A 124 -1.65 9.45 14.87
C GLN A 124 -0.13 9.25 14.94
N ARG A 125 0.33 8.25 15.69
CA ARG A 125 1.76 7.90 15.78
C ARG A 125 2.34 7.41 14.44
N LEU A 126 1.62 6.57 13.71
CA LEU A 126 2.06 6.06 12.41
C LEU A 126 2.01 7.15 11.33
N LEU A 127 0.96 7.97 11.31
CA LEU A 127 0.85 9.12 10.41
C LEU A 127 1.93 10.16 10.70
N GLU A 128 2.25 10.45 11.96
CA GLU A 128 3.37 11.33 12.32
C GLU A 128 4.70 10.79 11.80
N MET A 129 4.91 9.47 11.85
CA MET A 129 6.05 8.84 11.19
C MET A 129 5.97 9.07 9.67
N PHE A 130 4.89 8.71 8.99
CA PHE A 130 4.73 8.91 7.53
C PHE A 130 4.80 10.38 7.07
N GLN A 131 4.37 11.34 7.87
CA GLN A 131 4.42 12.78 7.55
C GLN A 131 5.81 13.37 7.80
N SER A 132 6.54 12.87 8.81
CA SER A 132 7.96 13.22 8.97
C SER A 132 8.84 12.72 7.82
N ILE A 133 8.34 11.75 7.06
CA ILE A 133 8.96 11.13 5.88
C ILE A 133 8.62 11.91 4.59
N ASN A 134 7.56 12.73 4.56
CA ASN A 134 7.17 13.48 3.37
C ASN A 134 6.56 14.85 3.74
N PRO A 135 7.38 15.89 4.01
CA PRO A 135 6.90 17.16 4.54
C PRO A 135 6.10 18.03 3.54
N GLU A 136 5.96 17.61 2.28
CA GLU A 136 5.28 18.39 1.22
C GLU A 136 4.10 17.68 0.54
N ALA A 137 3.49 16.66 1.16
CA ALA A 137 2.22 16.08 0.67
C ALA A 137 0.99 16.90 1.09
#